data_AF-A0A401HVL3-F1
#
_entry.id   AF-A0A401HVL3-F1
#
_cell.length_a   1.000
_cell.length_b   1.000
_cell.length_c   1.000
_cell.angle_alpha   90.00
_cell.angle_beta   90.00
_cell.angle_gamma   90.00
#
_symmetry.space_group_name_H-M   'P 1'
#
loop_
_entity.id
_entity.type
_entity.pdbx_description
1 polymer ?
#
loop_
_entity_poly.entity_id
_entity_poly.type
_entity_poly.pdbx_seq_one_letter_code
_entity_poly.pdbx_strand_id
1 'polypeptide(L)'
;MNERVIAYIEYKLRPMLKSGKHIGRLVLYVSRQADIAEDHIITKFGRLRVAVGEYIPKGYAYILEQPLSKGGLGFVWVTHPPQAIKEQSSS
;
A
#
# COMPACT_ATOMS: atom_id res chain seq x y z
N MET A 1 -4.00 -8.49 -13.38
CA MET A 1 -3.93 -8.25 -11.92
C MET A 1 -5.24 -8.65 -11.25
N ASN A 2 -5.19 -9.24 -10.05
CA ASN A 2 -6.38 -9.74 -9.34
C ASN A 2 -7.24 -8.59 -8.79
N GLU A 3 -8.54 -8.57 -9.10
CA GLU A 3 -9.49 -7.52 -8.68
C GLU A 3 -9.55 -7.35 -7.16
N ARG A 4 -9.39 -8.44 -6.39
CA ARG A 4 -9.34 -8.39 -4.92
C ARG A 4 -8.14 -7.60 -4.41
N VAL A 5 -7.02 -7.67 -5.11
CA VAL A 5 -5.79 -6.92 -4.76
C VAL A 5 -6.01 -5.43 -5.00
N ILE A 6 -6.59 -5.07 -6.15
CA ILE A 6 -6.92 -3.66 -6.46
C ILE A 6 -7.90 -3.11 -5.41
N ALA A 7 -8.98 -3.83 -5.12
CA ALA A 7 -9.96 -3.43 -4.10
C ALA A 7 -9.32 -3.24 -2.71
N TYR A 8 -8.35 -4.10 -2.36
CA TYR A 8 -7.64 -3.99 -1.09
C TYR A 8 -6.68 -2.79 -1.04
N ILE A 9 -5.96 -2.52 -2.12
CA ILE A 9 -5.13 -1.30 -2.27
C ILE A 9 -6.01 -0.06 -2.15
N GLU A 10 -7.16 -0.04 -2.83
CA GLU A 10 -8.12 1.05 -2.72
C GLU A 10 -8.65 1.24 -1.30
N TYR A 11 -8.94 0.15 -0.59
CA TYR A 11 -9.33 0.21 0.82
C TYR A 11 -8.26 0.89 1.67
N LYS A 12 -6.99 0.56 1.45
CA LYS A 12 -5.84 1.15 2.16
C LYS A 12 -5.55 2.60 1.77
N LEU A 13 -5.84 3.00 0.52
CA LEU A 13 -5.71 4.38 0.06
C LEU A 13 -6.71 5.34 0.71
N ARG A 14 -7.95 4.88 0.97
CA ARG A 14 -9.04 5.73 1.51
C ARG A 14 -8.62 6.63 2.69
N PRO A 15 -8.00 6.14 3.77
CA PRO A 15 -7.62 6.99 4.90
C PRO A 15 -6.59 8.06 4.52
N MET A 16 -5.64 7.75 3.63
CA MET A 16 -4.66 8.73 3.16
C MET A 16 -5.36 9.84 2.36
N LEU A 17 -6.22 9.47 1.42
CA LEU A 17 -6.97 10.43 0.60
C LEU A 17 -7.90 11.30 1.46
N LYS A 18 -8.62 10.69 2.42
CA LYS A 18 -9.45 11.42 3.38
C LYS A 18 -8.67 12.39 4.26
N SER A 19 -7.39 12.10 4.52
CA SER A 19 -6.50 13.00 5.26
C SER A 19 -5.95 14.17 4.43
N GLY A 20 -6.42 14.31 3.18
CA GLY A 20 -6.03 15.39 2.26
C GLY A 20 -4.86 15.07 1.34
N LYS A 21 -4.37 13.82 1.34
CA LYS A 21 -3.28 13.41 0.44
C LYS A 21 -3.81 13.22 -0.98
N HIS A 22 -2.98 13.57 -1.96
CA HIS A 22 -3.32 13.45 -3.38
C HIS A 22 -2.75 12.16 -3.96
N ILE A 23 -3.54 11.37 -4.70
CA ILE A 23 -3.09 10.09 -5.26
C ILE A 23 -1.83 10.19 -6.11
N GLY A 24 -1.66 11.29 -6.86
CA GLY A 24 -0.48 11.52 -7.69
C GLY A 24 0.83 11.69 -6.91
N ARG A 25 0.75 11.88 -5.58
CA ARG A 25 1.89 11.92 -4.66
C ARG A 25 2.07 10.61 -3.91
N LEU A 26 1.18 9.64 -4.07
CA LEU A 26 1.26 8.35 -3.38
C LEU A 26 2.00 7.34 -4.26
N VAL A 27 2.91 6.60 -3.64
CA VAL A 27 3.69 5.54 -4.28
C VAL A 27 3.50 4.26 -3.51
N LEU A 28 3.06 3.21 -4.20
CA LEU A 28 3.00 1.85 -3.67
C LEU A 28 4.36 1.19 -3.86
N TYR A 29 5.01 0.91 -2.75
CA TYR A 29 6.28 0.21 -2.68
C TYR A 29 6.04 -1.28 -2.52
N VAL A 30 6.64 -2.08 -3.40
CA VAL A 30 6.46 -3.53 -3.46
C VAL A 30 7.81 -4.24 -3.61
N SER A 31 7.84 -5.53 -3.26
CA SER A 31 8.97 -6.39 -3.58
C SER A 31 9.13 -6.57 -5.09
N ARG A 32 10.37 -6.70 -5.58
CA ARG A 32 10.65 -7.03 -6.99
C ARG A 32 9.98 -8.32 -7.45
N GLN A 33 9.77 -9.26 -6.54
CA GLN A 33 9.17 -10.56 -6.84
C GLN A 33 7.64 -10.57 -6.68
N ALA A 34 7.02 -9.42 -6.44
CA ALA A 34 5.58 -9.32 -6.31
C ALA A 34 4.90 -9.31 -7.68
N ASP A 35 3.76 -9.99 -7.81
CA ASP A 35 2.97 -10.02 -9.05
C ASP A 35 2.41 -8.64 -9.44
N ILE A 36 2.49 -7.66 -8.53
CA ILE A 36 2.07 -6.28 -8.72
C ILE A 36 3.24 -5.32 -8.97
N ALA A 37 4.44 -5.84 -9.23
CA ALA A 37 5.63 -5.07 -9.58
C ALA A 37 5.53 -4.53 -11.03
N GLU A 38 4.57 -3.64 -11.25
CA GLU A 38 4.34 -2.92 -12.51
C GLU A 38 4.70 -1.43 -12.35
N ASP A 39 4.57 -0.60 -13.40
CA ASP A 39 4.83 0.85 -13.30
C ASP A 39 3.75 1.60 -12.50
N HIS A 40 2.50 1.14 -12.61
CA HIS A 40 1.34 1.81 -12.01
C HIS A 40 0.12 0.89 -11.91
N ILE A 41 -0.80 1.25 -11.02
CA ILE A 41 -2.10 0.60 -10.85
C ILE A 41 -3.21 1.63 -11.10
N ILE A 42 -4.17 1.31 -11.94
CA ILE A 42 -5.39 2.11 -12.10
C ILE A 42 -6.34 1.76 -10.96
N THR A 43 -6.67 2.77 -10.16
CA THR A 43 -7.65 2.68 -9.07
C THR A 43 -8.83 3.60 -9.38
N LYS A 44 -9.96 3.43 -8.69
CA LYS A 44 -11.08 4.38 -8.79
C LYS A 44 -10.75 5.80 -8.35
N PHE A 45 -9.64 5.99 -7.64
CA PHE A 45 -9.16 7.29 -7.20
C PHE A 45 -8.18 7.92 -8.21
N GLY A 46 -7.80 7.18 -9.26
CA GLY A 46 -6.82 7.57 -10.26
C GLY A 46 -5.63 6.63 -10.36
N ARG A 47 -4.59 7.08 -11.05
CA ARG A 47 -3.35 6.32 -11.28
C ARG A 47 -2.45 6.35 -10.04
N LEU A 48 -2.25 5.19 -9.42
CA LEU A 48 -1.29 5.00 -8.33
C LEU A 48 0.07 4.58 -8.91
N ARG A 49 1.13 5.30 -8.55
CA ARG A 49 2.50 4.92 -8.96
C ARG A 49 2.95 3.70 -8.17
N VAL A 50 3.67 2.79 -8.81
CA VAL A 50 4.30 1.66 -8.14
C VAL A 50 5.81 1.81 -8.24
N ALA A 51 6.51 1.48 -7.16
CA ALA A 51 7.95 1.44 -7.11
C ALA A 51 8.40 0.09 -6.53
N VAL A 52 9.36 -0.52 -7.20
CA VAL A 52 10.00 -1.75 -6.72
C VAL A 52 11.12 -1.37 -5.75
N GLY A 53 11.09 -1.97 -4.55
CA GLY A 53 12.16 -1.82 -3.58
C GLY A 53 13.01 -3.09 -3.48
N GLU A 54 14.33 -2.97 -3.67
CA GLU A 54 15.27 -4.09 -3.54
C GLU A 54 15.26 -4.72 -2.14
N TYR A 55 14.98 -3.91 -1.11
CA TYR A 55 14.99 -4.33 0.29
C TYR A 55 13.60 -4.70 0.84
N ILE A 56 12.58 -4.79 -0.03
CA ILE A 56 11.22 -5.15 0.38
C ILE A 56 11.06 -6.66 0.22
N PRO A 57 10.85 -7.41 1.32
CA PRO A 57 10.68 -8.87 1.23
C PRO A 57 9.42 -9.23 0.44
N LYS A 58 9.43 -10.39 -0.22
CA LYS A 58 8.24 -10.90 -0.91
C LYS A 58 7.05 -11.00 0.05
N GLY A 59 5.89 -10.55 -0.40
CA GLY A 59 4.67 -10.50 0.42
C GLY A 59 4.49 -9.22 1.21
N TYR A 60 5.43 -8.27 1.16
CA TYR A 60 5.35 -6.97 1.82
C TYR A 60 5.09 -5.86 0.81
N ALA A 61 4.24 -4.91 1.19
CA ALA A 61 3.93 -3.73 0.42
C ALA A 61 3.41 -2.61 1.32
N TYR A 62 3.76 -1.37 1.00
CA TYR A 62 3.31 -0.19 1.71
C TYR A 62 3.13 0.99 0.75
N ILE A 63 2.31 1.96 1.13
CA ILE A 63 2.12 3.20 0.37
C ILE A 63 2.76 4.32 1.17
N LEU A 64 3.52 5.17 0.47
CA LEU A 64 4.19 6.33 1.03
C LEU A 64 3.91 7.56 0.16
N GLU A 65 3.70 8.71 0.79
CA GLU A 65 3.63 9.99 0.11
C GLU A 65 5.02 10.51 -0.29
N GLN A 66 5.13 11.04 -1.51
CA GLN A 66 6.33 11.67 -2.04
C GLN A 66 6.01 12.97 -2.80
N PRO A 67 6.67 14.11 -2.45
CA PRO A 67 7.52 14.29 -1.26
C PRO A 67 6.69 14.20 0.02
N LEU A 68 7.35 13.84 1.14
CA LEU A 68 6.71 13.83 2.45
C LEU A 68 6.21 15.24 2.79
N SER A 69 4.92 15.38 3.07
CA SER A 69 4.34 16.64 3.53
C SER A 69 3.93 16.55 5.00
N LYS A 70 3.95 17.67 5.71
CA LYS A 70 3.37 17.76 7.06
C LYS A 70 1.86 17.51 7.02
N GLY A 71 1.32 16.99 8.11
CA GLY A 71 -0.12 16.73 8.31
C GLY A 71 -0.64 15.49 7.59
N GLY A 72 -1.76 14.95 8.07
CA GLY A 72 -2.43 13.78 7.48
C GLY A 72 -1.64 12.47 7.57
N LEU A 73 -2.15 11.43 6.92
CA LEU A 73 -1.56 10.10 6.89
C LEU A 73 -0.68 9.95 5.64
N GLY A 74 0.64 10.11 5.81
CA GLY A 74 1.62 10.00 4.73
C GLY A 74 2.12 8.57 4.46
N PHE A 75 1.68 7.59 5.26
CA PHE A 75 2.13 6.21 5.16
C PHE A 75 1.02 5.22 5.54
N VAL A 76 0.93 4.09 4.83
CA VAL A 76 0.08 2.95 5.23
C VAL A 76 0.66 1.63 4.74
N TRP A 77 0.60 0.61 5.58
CA TRP A 77 0.90 -0.76 5.17
C TRP A 77 -0.24 -1.34 4.34
N VAL A 78 0.09 -1.88 3.17
CA VAL A 78 -0.85 -2.68 2.37
C VAL A 78 -0.85 -4.08 2.94
N THR A 79 0.29 -4.78 2.91
CA THR A 79 0.45 -6.09 3.55
C THR A 79 1.34 -5.96 4.78
N HIS A 80 0.99 -6.72 5.82
CA HIS A 80 1.80 -6.94 7.00
C HIS A 80 2.32 -8.39 6.97
N PRO A 81 3.41 -8.73 7.69
CA PRO A 81 3.62 -10.12 8.08
C PRO A 81 2.33 -10.62 8.76
N PRO A 82 1.89 -11.86 8.50
CA PRO A 82 0.90 -12.48 9.36
C PRO A 82 1.54 -12.73 10.75
N GLN A 83 1.44 -11.76 11.66
CA GLN A 83 1.60 -11.86 13.12
C GLN A 83 1.38 -10.43 13.69
N ALA A 84 0.39 -10.12 14.53
CA ALA A 84 -0.18 -10.92 15.60
C ALA A 84 -1.72 -10.96 15.55
N ILE A 85 -2.28 -12.11 15.18
CA ILE A 85 -3.40 -12.63 15.95
C ILE A 85 -2.73 -13.15 17.21
N LYS A 86 -2.83 -12.40 18.32
CA LYS A 86 -2.58 -13.01 19.63
C LYS A 86 -3.56 -14.17 19.73
N GLU A 87 -3.05 -15.36 20.00
CA GLU A 87 -3.85 -16.47 20.50
C GLU A 87 -4.66 -15.95 21.70
N GLN A 88 -5.93 -15.65 21.46
CA GLN A 88 -6.95 -15.78 22.48
C GLN A 88 -7.71 -17.05 22.15
N SER A 89 -7.10 -18.17 22.49
CA SER A 89 -7.78 -19.44 22.74
C SER A 89 -6.89 -20.25 23.67
N SER A 90 -7.45 -20.55 24.85
CA SER A 90 -7.04 -21.58 25.80
C SER A 90 -5.88 -21.25 26.75
N SER A 91 -6.22 -20.73 27.94
CA SER A 91 -6.42 -21.54 29.16
C SER A 91 -7.10 -20.72 30.26
#